data_AF-A0A139ACD2-F1
#
_entry.id   AF-A0A139ACD2-F1
#
_cell.length_a   1.000
_cell.length_b   1.000
_cell.length_c   1.000
_cell.angle_alpha   90.00
_cell.angle_beta   90.00
_cell.angle_gamma   90.00
#
_symmetry.space_group_name_H-M   'P 1'
#
loop_
_entity.id
_entity.type
_entity.pdbx_description
1 polymer ?
#
loop_
_entity_poly.entity_id
_entity_poly.type
_entity_poly.pdbx_seq_one_letter_code
_entity_poly.pdbx_strand_id
1 'polypeptide(L)'
;MAEDVSLGGWSCTMASSPHHPIFDGIVDTVLANIGGVLWQMKAKRNIMASVIKSSVVHVAGPGPWTDTIWGYVDCFLSNILPMEAFTNLLQGISVEDAFVLPIKVFLPGVGHMGTGGRTHPKARVYHAFQGSWKN
;
A
#
# COMPACT_ATOMS: atom_id res chain seq x y z
N MET A 1 -18.44 9.52 -4.58
CA MET A 1 -17.22 8.96 -5.20
C MET A 1 -16.35 8.56 -4.03
N ALA A 2 -16.31 7.26 -3.71
CA ALA A 2 -15.37 6.77 -2.71
C ALA A 2 -13.99 6.86 -3.36
N GLU A 3 -13.14 7.75 -2.86
CA GLU A 3 -11.73 7.69 -3.19
C GLU A 3 -11.20 6.41 -2.55
N ASP A 4 -10.54 5.55 -3.34
CA ASP A 4 -9.94 4.32 -2.84
C ASP A 4 -8.93 4.69 -1.74
N VAL A 5 -9.30 4.43 -0.49
CA VAL A 5 -8.43 4.67 0.67
C VAL A 5 -7.32 3.63 0.61
N SER A 6 -6.11 4.07 0.28
CA SER A 6 -4.92 3.23 0.22
C SER A 6 -4.05 3.50 1.45
N LEU A 7 -3.70 2.46 2.21
CA LEU A 7 -2.71 2.53 3.31
C LEU A 7 -1.28 2.72 2.76
N GLY A 8 -1.10 2.59 1.44
CA GLY A 8 0.15 2.82 0.73
C GLY A 8 -0.01 3.66 -0.52
N GLY A 9 0.61 4.84 -0.56
CA GLY A 9 0.94 5.48 -1.84
C GLY A 9 2.11 4.73 -2.51
N TRP A 10 2.56 5.18 -3.69
CA TRP A 10 3.74 4.66 -4.42
C TRP A 10 5.09 4.80 -3.66
N SER A 11 5.04 5.12 -2.38
CA SER A 11 6.14 5.40 -1.48
C SER A 11 5.84 4.77 -0.11
N CYS A 12 5.75 3.44 -0.08
CA CYS A 12 5.63 2.69 1.17
C CYS A 12 7.03 2.44 1.75
N THR A 13 7.34 3.07 2.88
CA THR A 13 8.43 2.61 3.74
C THR A 13 7.85 1.59 4.70
N MET A 14 8.33 0.36 4.62
CA MET A 14 7.88 -0.74 5.47
C MET A 14 9.11 -1.52 5.96
N ALA A 15 8.99 -2.11 7.15
CA ALA A 15 9.99 -3.00 7.71
C ALA A 15 9.27 -4.15 8.39
N SER A 16 9.79 -5.36 8.25
CA SER A 16 9.22 -6.53 8.89
C SER A 16 10.27 -7.62 9.10
N SER A 17 9.97 -8.54 10.02
CA SER A 17 10.73 -9.77 10.21
C SER A 17 10.49 -10.73 9.04
N PRO A 18 11.43 -11.67 8.77
CA PRO A 18 11.21 -12.72 7.78
C PRO A 18 9.94 -13.51 8.09
N HIS A 19 9.15 -13.84 7.06
CA HIS A 19 7.91 -14.64 7.15
C HIS A 19 6.79 -14.03 8.00
N HIS A 20 6.75 -12.70 8.10
CA HIS A 20 5.61 -12.04 8.73
C HIS A 20 4.33 -12.26 7.89
N PRO A 21 3.18 -12.62 8.50
CA PRO A 21 1.97 -13.01 7.76
C PRO A 21 1.48 -11.97 6.76
N ILE A 22 1.60 -10.67 7.08
CA ILE A 22 1.33 -9.56 6.14
C ILE A 22 2.12 -9.71 4.83
N PHE A 23 3.43 -9.97 4.91
CA PHE A 23 4.30 -10.04 3.73
C PHE A 23 4.09 -11.33 2.93
N ASP A 24 3.92 -12.46 3.62
CA ASP A 24 3.57 -13.72 2.96
C ASP A 24 2.22 -13.59 2.25
N GLY A 25 1.23 -12.98 2.91
CA GLY A 25 -0.07 -12.66 2.32
C GLY A 25 0.03 -11.75 1.09
N ILE A 26 0.90 -10.74 1.10
CA ILE A 26 1.10 -9.86 -0.06
C ILE A 26 1.67 -10.67 -1.25
N VAL A 27 2.64 -11.55 -1.00
CA VAL A 27 3.20 -12.42 -2.03
C VAL A 27 2.11 -13.33 -2.60
N ASP A 28 1.31 -13.96 -1.75
CA ASP A 28 0.20 -14.81 -2.15
C ASP A 28 -0.85 -14.05 -2.97
N THR A 29 -1.24 -12.84 -2.52
CA THR A 29 -2.17 -11.95 -3.24
C THR A 29 -1.63 -11.61 -4.63
N VAL A 30 -0.35 -11.23 -4.74
CA VAL A 30 0.26 -10.91 -6.04
C VAL A 30 0.31 -12.13 -6.95
N LEU A 31 0.70 -13.30 -6.43
CA LEU A 31 0.74 -14.54 -7.19
C LEU A 31 -0.66 -14.96 -7.68
N ALA A 32 -1.68 -14.82 -6.83
CA ALA A 32 -3.07 -15.06 -7.19
C ALA A 32 -3.54 -14.11 -8.29
N ASN A 33 -3.23 -12.82 -8.19
CA ASN A 33 -3.56 -11.81 -9.19
C ASN A 33 -2.88 -12.10 -10.54
N ILE A 34 -1.60 -12.48 -10.53
CA ILE A 34 -0.88 -12.92 -11.74
C ILE A 34 -1.58 -14.13 -12.36
N GLY A 35 -1.91 -15.14 -11.54
CA GLY A 35 -2.63 -16.33 -11.99
C GLY A 35 -3.96 -15.99 -12.66
N GLY A 36 -4.73 -15.08 -12.08
CA GLY A 36 -5.99 -14.58 -12.63
C GLY A 36 -5.81 -13.88 -13.98
N VAL A 37 -4.80 -13.01 -14.11
CA VAL A 37 -4.48 -12.35 -15.38
C VAL A 37 -4.08 -13.36 -16.45
N LEU A 38 -3.21 -14.32 -16.12
CA LEU A 38 -2.79 -15.37 -17.05
C LEU A 38 -3.95 -16.25 -17.51
N TRP A 39 -4.88 -16.58 -16.61
CA TRP A 39 -6.09 -17.33 -16.95
C TRP A 39 -6.97 -16.55 -17.94
N GLN A 40 -7.20 -15.26 -17.68
CA GLN A 40 -7.95 -14.40 -18.60
C GLN A 40 -7.28 -14.28 -19.97
N MET A 41 -5.95 -14.18 -20.00
CA MET A 41 -5.17 -14.14 -21.25
C MET A 41 -5.32 -15.42 -22.07
N LYS A 42 -5.29 -16.60 -21.41
CA LYS A 42 -5.55 -17.88 -22.07
C LYS A 42 -6.98 -17.99 -22.59
N ALA A 43 -7.96 -17.54 -21.80
CA ALA A 43 -9.38 -17.61 -22.15
C ALA A 43 -9.76 -16.69 -23.33
N LYS A 44 -9.14 -15.50 -23.44
CA LYS A 44 -9.56 -14.44 -24.40
C LYS A 44 -8.77 -14.39 -25.72
N ARG A 45 -7.94 -15.39 -26.07
CA ARG A 45 -7.14 -15.52 -27.31
C ARG A 45 -6.74 -14.17 -27.97
N ASN A 46 -5.60 -13.59 -27.57
CA ASN A 46 -4.89 -12.45 -28.20
C ASN A 46 -5.25 -10.99 -27.80
N ILE A 47 -5.47 -10.69 -26.51
CA ILE A 47 -5.43 -9.29 -26.04
C ILE A 47 -4.25 -9.11 -25.07
N MET A 48 -3.02 -9.07 -25.60
CA MET A 48 -1.81 -8.88 -24.79
C MET A 48 -1.66 -7.43 -24.33
N ALA A 49 -1.89 -6.45 -25.21
CA ALA A 49 -1.46 -5.07 -24.95
C ALA A 49 -2.36 -4.27 -23.98
N SER A 50 -3.68 -4.42 -24.05
CA SER A 50 -4.58 -3.63 -23.18
C SER A 50 -4.72 -4.20 -21.77
N VAL A 51 -4.64 -5.54 -21.63
CA VAL A 51 -4.68 -6.21 -20.32
C VAL A 51 -3.40 -5.91 -19.54
N ILE A 52 -2.22 -5.92 -20.18
CA ILE A 52 -0.94 -5.72 -19.48
C ILE A 52 -0.82 -4.32 -18.87
N LYS A 53 -1.21 -3.26 -19.59
CA LYS A 53 -1.05 -1.87 -19.10
C LYS A 53 -1.95 -1.54 -17.90
N SER A 54 -3.18 -2.04 -17.87
CA SER A 54 -4.04 -1.93 -16.68
C SER A 54 -3.64 -2.93 -15.60
N SER A 55 -3.10 -4.10 -15.96
CA SER A 55 -2.83 -5.17 -15.00
C SER A 55 -1.78 -4.86 -13.94
N VAL A 56 -0.69 -4.15 -14.25
CA VAL A 56 0.44 -4.04 -13.29
C VAL A 56 0.00 -3.40 -11.98
N VAL A 57 -0.77 -2.31 -12.06
CA VAL A 57 -1.33 -1.61 -10.90
C VAL A 57 -2.35 -2.49 -10.16
N HIS A 58 -3.19 -3.24 -10.89
CA HIS A 58 -4.16 -4.15 -10.29
C HIS A 58 -3.54 -5.41 -9.69
N VAL A 59 -2.36 -5.81 -10.16
CA VAL A 59 -1.70 -7.05 -9.73
C VAL A 59 -0.82 -6.80 -8.51
N ALA A 60 0.02 -5.77 -8.58
CA ALA A 60 1.04 -5.49 -7.57
C ALA A 60 1.11 -4.02 -7.17
N GLY A 61 0.13 -3.21 -7.56
CA GLY A 61 0.05 -1.81 -7.16
C GLY A 61 -0.47 -1.63 -5.74
N PRO A 62 -0.70 -0.36 -5.32
CA PRO A 62 -1.01 -0.03 -3.94
C PRO A 62 -2.33 -0.60 -3.40
N GLY A 63 -3.31 -0.87 -4.27
CA GLY A 63 -4.61 -1.44 -3.89
C GLY A 63 -4.49 -2.83 -3.26
N PRO A 64 -4.04 -3.86 -4.00
CA PRO A 64 -3.86 -5.21 -3.45
C PRO A 64 -2.99 -5.27 -2.19
N TRP A 65 -1.98 -4.40 -2.11
CA TRP A 65 -1.14 -4.25 -0.92
C TRP A 65 -1.94 -3.73 0.28
N THR A 66 -2.69 -2.64 0.09
CA THR A 66 -3.55 -2.07 1.13
C THR A 66 -4.57 -3.08 1.61
N ASP A 67 -5.26 -3.74 0.69
CA ASP A 67 -6.32 -4.68 1.01
C ASP A 67 -5.78 -5.86 1.84
N THR A 68 -4.58 -6.33 1.50
CA THR A 68 -3.93 -7.43 2.25
C THR A 68 -3.50 -6.98 3.64
N ILE A 69 -2.88 -5.81 3.77
CA ILE A 69 -2.47 -5.25 5.08
C ILE A 69 -3.71 -5.01 5.94
N TRP A 70 -4.74 -4.40 5.36
CA TRP A 70 -5.99 -4.10 6.07
C TRP A 70 -6.69 -5.39 6.50
N GLY A 71 -6.79 -6.40 5.62
CA GLY A 71 -7.39 -7.68 5.97
C GLY A 71 -6.69 -8.37 7.16
N TYR A 72 -5.36 -8.26 7.25
CA TYR A 72 -4.62 -8.74 8.42
C TYR A 72 -4.94 -7.93 9.69
N VAL A 73 -4.88 -6.60 9.61
CA VAL A 73 -5.15 -5.70 10.75
C VAL A 73 -6.60 -5.84 11.24
N ASP A 74 -7.56 -5.91 10.33
CA ASP A 74 -8.98 -6.02 10.63
C ASP A 74 -9.35 -7.36 11.28
N CYS A 75 -8.58 -8.43 11.02
CA CYS A 75 -8.73 -9.71 11.72
C CYS A 75 -8.62 -9.55 13.25
N PHE A 76 -7.80 -8.61 13.73
CA PHE A 76 -7.65 -8.32 15.15
C PHE A 76 -8.63 -7.25 15.65
N LEU A 77 -9.03 -6.32 14.78
CA LEU A 77 -10.02 -5.29 15.12
C LEU A 77 -11.46 -5.79 15.07
N SER A 78 -11.71 -6.97 14.47
CA SER A 78 -13.04 -7.57 14.35
C SER A 78 -14.07 -6.61 13.74
N ASN A 79 -13.69 -5.83 12.71
CA ASN A 79 -14.54 -4.83 12.06
C ASN A 79 -15.05 -3.70 12.99
N ILE A 80 -14.45 -3.51 14.17
CA ILE A 80 -14.84 -2.46 15.11
C ILE A 80 -14.47 -1.07 14.58
N LEU A 81 -13.32 -0.96 13.92
CA LEU A 81 -12.83 0.29 13.35
C LEU A 81 -12.69 0.17 11.83
N PRO A 82 -13.19 1.14 11.06
CA PRO A 82 -13.02 1.13 9.62
C PRO A 82 -11.61 1.64 9.25
N MET A 83 -11.15 1.36 8.03
CA MET A 83 -9.80 1.72 7.57
C MET A 83 -9.53 3.23 7.63
N GLU A 84 -10.56 4.04 7.48
CA GLU A 84 -10.52 5.51 7.59
C GLU A 84 -10.00 5.97 8.95
N ALA A 85 -10.17 5.16 10.01
CA ALA A 85 -9.61 5.44 11.33
C ALA A 85 -8.07 5.49 11.35
N PHE A 86 -7.42 4.93 10.32
CA PHE A 86 -5.96 4.94 10.14
C PHE A 86 -5.47 6.08 9.22
N THR A 87 -6.37 6.98 8.80
CA THR A 87 -6.00 8.17 8.02
C THR A 87 -5.68 9.36 8.93
N ASN A 88 -4.87 10.30 8.44
CA ASN A 88 -4.53 11.55 9.14
C ASN A 88 -3.98 11.35 10.57
N LEU A 89 -3.29 10.24 10.82
CA LEU A 89 -2.74 9.92 12.13
C LEU A 89 -1.76 11.01 12.63
N LEU A 90 -1.93 11.42 13.89
CA LEU A 90 -1.00 12.32 14.58
C LEU A 90 0.09 11.57 15.35
N GLN A 91 -0.20 10.32 15.73
CA GLN A 91 0.66 9.41 16.45
C GLN A 91 0.52 7.99 15.88
N GLY A 92 1.51 7.13 16.14
CA GLY A 92 1.46 5.74 15.70
C GLY A 92 0.38 4.95 16.41
N ILE A 93 -0.20 3.97 15.72
CA ILE A 93 -1.16 3.01 16.25
C ILE A 93 -0.53 1.62 16.16
N SER A 94 -0.52 0.90 17.27
CA SER A 94 -0.15 -0.52 17.30
C SER A 94 -1.41 -1.37 17.25
N VAL A 95 -1.42 -2.37 16.36
CA VAL A 95 -2.41 -3.44 16.33
C VAL A 95 -1.63 -4.75 16.31
N GLU A 96 -1.63 -5.46 17.44
CA GLU A 96 -0.78 -6.64 17.66
C GLU A 96 0.68 -6.39 17.26
N ASP A 97 1.17 -7.09 16.24
CA ASP A 97 2.53 -7.01 15.70
C ASP A 97 2.68 -5.98 14.55
N ALA A 98 1.61 -5.32 14.15
CA ALA A 98 1.63 -4.24 13.16
C ALA A 98 1.69 -2.86 13.84
N PHE A 99 2.63 -2.02 13.39
CA PHE A 99 2.73 -0.63 13.85
C PHE A 99 2.53 0.36 12.70
N VAL A 100 1.38 1.04 12.70
CA VAL A 100 1.00 2.01 11.67
C VAL A 100 1.45 3.40 12.11
N LEU A 101 2.25 4.05 11.27
CA LEU A 101 2.87 5.34 11.58
C LEU A 101 2.25 6.49 10.77
N PRO A 102 2.21 7.72 11.33
CA PRO A 102 1.81 8.91 10.60
C PRO A 102 2.62 9.14 9.32
N ILE A 103 1.96 9.60 8.26
CA ILE A 103 2.59 9.92 6.97
C ILE A 103 3.78 10.89 7.10
N LYS A 104 3.72 11.82 8.06
CA LYS A 104 4.79 12.78 8.39
C LYS A 104 6.12 12.12 8.78
N VAL A 105 6.10 10.87 9.23
CA VAL A 105 7.31 10.10 9.58
C VAL A 105 8.09 9.70 8.33
N PHE A 106 7.40 9.41 7.23
CA PHE A 106 7.98 8.81 6.02
C PHE A 106 8.02 9.74 4.80
N LEU A 107 7.18 10.76 4.74
CA LEU A 107 7.11 11.68 3.58
C LEU A 107 7.35 13.16 3.95
N PRO A 108 8.31 13.50 4.82
CA PRO A 108 8.51 14.87 5.26
C PRO A 108 8.96 15.75 4.08
N GLY A 109 8.37 16.95 3.99
CA GLY A 109 8.73 17.94 2.97
C GLY A 109 8.08 17.75 1.60
N VAL A 110 7.10 16.85 1.46
CA VAL A 110 6.30 16.71 0.22
C VAL A 110 5.24 17.81 0.10
N GLY A 111 4.80 18.41 1.23
CA GLY A 111 3.91 19.57 1.23
C GLY A 111 2.42 19.26 1.08
N HIS A 112 2.05 17.99 0.95
CA HIS A 112 0.66 17.52 0.88
C HIS A 112 0.33 16.58 2.06
N MET A 113 -0.96 16.33 2.32
CA MET A 113 -1.44 15.33 3.29
C MET A 113 -0.87 15.48 4.72
N GLY A 114 -0.60 16.71 5.17
CA GLY A 114 -0.10 16.97 6.53
C GLY A 114 1.34 16.48 6.81
N THR A 115 2.13 16.22 5.75
CA THR A 115 3.49 15.66 5.82
C THR A 115 4.52 16.51 6.58
N GLY A 116 4.26 17.80 6.81
CA GLY A 116 5.20 18.69 7.51
C GLY A 116 6.51 18.93 6.75
N GLY A 117 7.45 19.63 7.39
CA GLY A 117 8.77 19.94 6.82
C GLY A 117 9.82 18.84 7.03
N ARG A 118 10.91 18.88 6.27
CA ARG A 118 12.04 17.93 6.37
C ARG A 118 12.70 17.90 7.75
N THR A 119 12.70 19.04 8.45
CA THR A 119 13.28 19.20 9.78
C THR A 119 12.29 18.90 10.92
N HIS A 120 11.11 18.38 10.59
CA HIS A 120 10.11 18.08 11.61
C HIS A 120 10.63 17.02 12.60
N PRO A 121 10.44 17.17 13.93
CA PRO A 121 11.02 16.26 14.93
C PRO A 121 10.64 14.77 14.77
N LYS A 122 9.46 14.51 14.19
CA LYS A 122 8.96 13.16 13.88
C LYS A 122 9.42 12.61 12.52
N ALA A 123 10.11 13.40 11.69
CA ALA A 123 10.64 12.91 10.42
C ALA A 123 11.68 11.81 10.67
N ARG A 124 11.62 10.72 9.89
CA ARG A 124 12.55 9.59 9.99
C ARG A 124 13.12 9.18 8.64
N VAL A 125 12.28 9.14 7.60
CA VAL A 125 12.69 8.79 6.25
C VAL A 125 12.36 9.95 5.33
N TYR A 126 13.31 10.35 4.48
CA TYR A 126 13.10 11.36 3.45
C TYR A 126 13.31 10.69 2.09
N HIS A 127 12.28 10.72 1.25
CA HIS A 127 12.39 10.23 -0.11
C HIS A 127 12.87 11.35 -1.03
N ALA A 128 14.06 11.19 -1.59
CA ALA A 128 14.64 12.10 -2.58
C ALA A 128 14.19 11.74 -4.00
N PHE A 129 12.88 11.54 -4.21
CA PHE A 129 12.36 11.20 -5.55
C PHE A 129 12.72 12.32 -6.53
N GLN A 130 13.25 11.92 -7.68
CA GLN A 130 13.56 12.80 -8.80
C GLN A 130 13.12 12.13 -10.12
N GLY A 131 12.76 12.95 -11.10
CA GLY A 131 12.28 12.50 -12.41
C GLY A 131 10.77 12.32 -12.51
N SER A 132 10.30 12.01 -13.72
CA SER A 132 8.92 11.66 -14.05
C SER A 132 8.94 10.33 -14.79
N TRP A 133 8.13 9.36 -14.34
CA TRP A 133 7.97 8.09 -15.06
C TRP A 133 7.02 8.20 -16.26
N LYS A 134 6.29 9.32 -16.38
CA LYS A 134 5.31 9.55 -17.45
C LYS A 134 5.89 10.28 -18.66
N ASN A 135 7.20 10.50 -18.71
CA ASN A 135 7.87 11.16 -19.83
C ASN A 135 8.64 10.14 -20.67
#